data_AF-A0AAJ7EG19-F1
#
_entry.id   AF-A0AAJ7EG19-F1
#
_cell.length_a   1.000
_cell.length_b   1.000
_cell.length_c   1.000
_cell.angle_alpha   90.00
_cell.angle_beta   90.00
_cell.angle_gamma   90.00
#
_symmetry.space_group_name_H-M   'P 1'
#
loop_
_entity.id
_entity.type
_entity.pdbx_description
1 polymer ?
#
loop_
_entity_poly.entity_id
_entity_poly.type
_entity_poly.pdbx_seq_one_letter_code
_entity_poly.pdbx_strand_id
1 'polypeptide(L)'
;MADIDDSEIPDNAGRVSRPSFAQVKAIVEFMEKHPDLAHRKQKDGMSNERFKTLWMELSNIVNGLEGTTKSVKGWIKFWSDKRRSITLKQKQIAEGRSTDPLTVLELRILDLTPNIKHTKRKSSVKQEACNGDDAMDNIFRKEEDVGFPSSANRLLSTDTDERHMSVMEKLVDVMDQQALALSQMAEATLNSSKALEQIAEASHKQAMAVDRLAGTFETINASVFDVRNAVMSIDYTMKRCYTTQHRQNSNIFT
;
A
#
# COMPACT_ATOMS: atom_id res chain seq x y z
N MET A 1 -36.85 -9.52 -27.04
CA MET A 1 -36.02 -8.60 -27.82
C MET A 1 -36.25 -7.23 -27.21
N ALA A 2 -35.38 -6.79 -26.32
CA ALA A 2 -35.47 -5.48 -25.69
C ALA A 2 -34.11 -4.82 -25.92
N ASP A 3 -34.11 -3.86 -26.84
CA ASP A 3 -33.00 -2.95 -27.10
C ASP A 3 -32.71 -2.17 -25.82
N ILE A 4 -31.50 -2.34 -25.29
CA ILE A 4 -30.98 -1.54 -24.19
C ILE A 4 -29.94 -0.61 -24.81
N ASP A 5 -30.42 0.62 -24.96
CA ASP A 5 -29.72 1.85 -25.32
C ASP A 5 -28.32 1.94 -24.71
N ASP A 6 -27.30 1.92 -25.58
CA ASP A 6 -25.90 2.18 -25.27
C ASP A 6 -25.75 3.70 -25.11
N SER A 7 -26.19 4.21 -23.97
CA SER A 7 -25.96 5.60 -23.57
C SER A 7 -24.45 5.81 -23.38
N GLU A 8 -23.81 6.24 -24.47
CA GLU A 8 -22.43 6.69 -24.57
C GLU A 8 -22.13 7.75 -23.49
N ILE A 9 -21.42 7.34 -22.43
CA ILE A 9 -20.75 8.28 -21.54
C ILE A 9 -19.52 8.80 -22.30
N PRO A 10 -19.42 10.11 -22.58
CA PRO A 10 -18.37 10.64 -23.43
C PRO A 10 -17.01 10.41 -22.78
N ASP A 11 -16.13 9.71 -23.51
CA ASP A 11 -14.71 9.55 -23.20
C ASP A 11 -14.05 10.93 -23.22
N ASN A 12 -14.04 11.62 -22.08
CA ASN A 12 -13.33 12.86 -21.89
C ASN A 12 -11.83 12.56 -21.88
N ALA A 13 -11.21 12.65 -23.07
CA ALA A 13 -9.78 12.54 -23.35
C ALA A 13 -8.96 13.72 -22.78
N GLY A 14 -9.20 14.09 -21.53
CA GLY A 14 -8.52 15.18 -20.83
C GLY A 14 -7.87 14.70 -19.54
N ARG A 15 -6.58 14.33 -19.62
CA ARG A 15 -5.70 13.89 -18.51
C ARG A 15 -6.28 12.77 -17.65
N VAL A 16 -5.70 11.57 -17.70
CA VAL A 16 -6.06 10.46 -16.79
C VAL A 16 -5.86 10.91 -15.34
N SER A 17 -6.92 11.45 -14.73
CA SER A 17 -6.87 11.94 -13.37
C SER A 17 -6.58 10.76 -12.46
N ARG A 18 -5.58 10.94 -11.59
CA ARG A 18 -5.18 9.93 -10.62
C ARG A 18 -6.35 9.73 -9.66
N PRO A 19 -6.79 8.48 -9.41
CA PRO A 19 -7.83 8.23 -8.42
C PRO A 19 -7.48 8.83 -7.06
N SER A 20 -8.48 9.40 -6.39
CA SER A 20 -8.29 9.96 -5.05
C SER A 20 -7.94 8.85 -4.06
N PHE A 21 -7.35 9.23 -2.91
CA PHE A 21 -7.01 8.26 -1.87
C PHE A 21 -8.24 7.47 -1.38
N ALA A 22 -9.38 8.17 -1.21
CA ALA A 22 -10.65 7.55 -0.83
C ALA A 22 -11.10 6.51 -1.87
N GLN A 23 -10.97 6.82 -3.16
CA GLN A 23 -11.28 5.88 -4.25
C GLN A 23 -10.37 4.65 -4.24
N VAL A 24 -9.05 4.84 -4.06
CA VAL A 24 -8.12 3.71 -3.96
C VAL A 24 -8.43 2.83 -2.75
N LYS A 25 -8.74 3.43 -1.61
CA LYS A 25 -9.13 2.70 -0.39
C LYS A 25 -10.40 1.87 -0.62
N ALA A 26 -11.43 2.47 -1.21
CA ALA A 26 -12.68 1.78 -1.51
C ALA A 26 -12.49 0.61 -2.48
N ILE A 27 -11.63 0.76 -3.49
CA ILE A 27 -11.26 -0.34 -4.40
C ILE A 27 -10.61 -1.48 -3.61
N VAL A 28 -9.65 -1.17 -2.73
CA VAL A 28 -8.96 -2.20 -1.93
C VAL A 28 -9.94 -2.92 -1.01
N GLU A 29 -10.79 -2.19 -0.28
CA GLU A 29 -11.80 -2.79 0.61
C GLU A 29 -12.80 -3.68 -0.16
N PHE A 30 -13.19 -3.29 -1.38
CA PHE A 30 -14.04 -4.12 -2.23
C PHE A 30 -13.32 -5.39 -2.70
N MET A 31 -12.04 -5.29 -3.05
CA MET A 31 -11.22 -6.43 -3.47
C MET A 31 -10.92 -7.39 -2.32
N GLU A 32 -10.81 -6.90 -1.08
CA GLU A 32 -10.69 -7.71 0.14
C GLU A 32 -11.96 -8.57 0.36
N LYS A 33 -13.15 -8.02 0.07
CA LYS A 33 -14.44 -8.73 0.17
C LYS A 33 -14.69 -9.70 -0.99
N HIS A 34 -14.06 -9.46 -2.14
CA HIS A 34 -14.24 -10.25 -3.36
C HIS A 34 -12.89 -10.73 -3.92
N PRO A 35 -12.20 -11.68 -3.24
CA PRO A 35 -10.89 -12.17 -3.67
C PRO A 35 -10.92 -12.81 -5.06
N ASP A 36 -12.03 -13.43 -5.46
CA ASP A 36 -12.23 -14.00 -6.81
C ASP A 36 -12.17 -12.91 -7.92
N LEU A 37 -12.57 -11.67 -7.58
CA LEU A 37 -12.49 -10.52 -8.49
C LEU A 37 -11.07 -9.94 -8.53
N ALA A 38 -10.39 -9.94 -7.40
CA ALA A 38 -9.03 -9.46 -7.27
C ALA A 38 -8.07 -10.29 -8.14
N HIS A 39 -8.35 -11.57 -8.37
CA HIS A 39 -7.47 -12.51 -9.08
C HIS A 39 -8.01 -12.97 -10.43
N ARG A 40 -7.34 -12.59 -11.53
CA ARG A 40 -7.67 -13.09 -12.88
C ARG A 40 -7.57 -14.62 -13.02
N LYS A 41 -6.71 -15.27 -12.22
CA LYS A 41 -6.46 -16.73 -12.26
C LYS A 41 -7.36 -17.54 -11.33
N GLN A 42 -8.07 -16.91 -10.39
CA GLN A 42 -9.05 -17.57 -9.51
C GLN A 42 -10.45 -17.56 -10.17
N LYS A 43 -10.48 -17.58 -11.51
CA LYS A 43 -11.72 -17.69 -12.29
C LYS A 43 -12.29 -19.11 -12.28
N ASP A 44 -11.62 -20.06 -11.65
CA ASP A 44 -12.12 -21.42 -11.43
C ASP A 44 -13.37 -21.36 -10.55
N GLY A 45 -14.53 -21.21 -11.20
CA GLY A 45 -15.86 -21.24 -10.57
C GLY A 45 -16.71 -19.98 -10.71
N MET A 46 -16.19 -18.86 -11.26
CA MET A 46 -16.95 -17.61 -11.36
C MET A 46 -17.58 -17.43 -12.74
N SER A 47 -18.91 -17.32 -12.82
CA SER A 47 -19.59 -17.02 -14.09
C SER A 47 -19.19 -15.65 -14.63
N ASN A 48 -19.09 -15.52 -15.96
CA ASN A 48 -18.72 -14.26 -16.62
C ASN A 48 -19.71 -13.12 -16.26
N GLU A 49 -20.97 -13.46 -16.02
CA GLU A 49 -22.01 -12.53 -15.56
C GLU A 49 -21.74 -12.00 -14.15
N ARG A 50 -21.35 -12.88 -13.20
CA ARG A 50 -21.01 -12.48 -11.84
C ARG A 50 -19.76 -11.62 -11.81
N PHE A 51 -18.80 -11.87 -12.71
CA PHE A 51 -17.63 -11.02 -12.87
C PHE A 51 -18.00 -9.61 -13.35
N LYS A 52 -18.88 -9.49 -14.37
CA LYS A 52 -19.33 -8.20 -14.87
C LYS A 52 -20.12 -7.42 -13.81
N THR A 53 -21.02 -8.08 -13.09
CA THR A 53 -21.84 -7.44 -12.05
C THR A 53 -20.99 -6.87 -10.92
N LEU A 54 -20.01 -7.61 -10.41
CA LEU A 54 -19.10 -7.10 -9.37
C LEU A 54 -18.26 -5.91 -9.84
N TRP A 55 -17.79 -5.92 -11.08
CA TRP A 55 -17.05 -4.78 -11.63
C TRP A 55 -17.94 -3.56 -11.88
N MET A 56 -19.22 -3.75 -12.25
CA MET A 56 -20.20 -2.67 -12.33
C MET A 56 -20.50 -2.09 -10.95
N GLU A 57 -20.71 -2.93 -9.95
CA GLU A 57 -20.94 -2.52 -8.56
C GLU A 57 -19.75 -1.71 -8.02
N LEU A 58 -18.52 -2.22 -8.20
CA LEU A 58 -17.31 -1.49 -7.84
C LEU A 58 -17.23 -0.14 -8.55
N SER A 59 -17.50 -0.11 -9.86
CA SER A 59 -17.47 1.14 -10.63
C SER A 59 -18.46 2.17 -10.08
N ASN A 60 -19.67 1.74 -9.71
CA ASN A 60 -20.69 2.62 -9.14
C ASN A 60 -20.28 3.16 -7.78
N ILE A 61 -19.74 2.31 -6.89
CA ILE A 61 -19.24 2.72 -5.57
C ILE A 61 -18.13 3.77 -5.72
N VAL A 62 -17.13 3.49 -6.58
CA VAL A 62 -15.94 4.33 -6.70
C VAL A 62 -16.24 5.65 -7.43
N ASN A 63 -17.12 5.62 -8.43
CA ASN A 63 -17.57 6.84 -9.13
C ASN A 63 -18.50 7.70 -8.27
N GLY A 64 -19.15 7.12 -7.24
CA GLY A 64 -19.94 7.86 -6.25
C GLY A 64 -19.11 8.61 -5.21
N LEU A 65 -17.80 8.37 -5.15
CA LEU A 65 -16.86 9.09 -4.28
C LEU A 65 -16.27 10.30 -5.02
N GLU A 66 -15.86 11.31 -4.26
CA GLU A 66 -15.17 12.47 -4.80
C GLU A 66 -13.82 12.07 -5.44
N GLY A 67 -13.66 12.34 -6.75
CA GLY A 67 -12.45 12.01 -7.49
C GLY A 67 -12.66 11.78 -8.99
N THR A 68 -11.85 10.91 -9.58
CA THR A 68 -11.97 10.58 -11.01
C THR A 68 -13.14 9.65 -11.24
N THR A 69 -13.95 9.95 -12.24
CA THR A 69 -14.92 9.00 -12.77
C THR A 69 -14.25 8.19 -13.89
N LYS A 70 -14.45 6.88 -13.89
CA LYS A 70 -13.99 6.01 -14.98
C LYS A 70 -15.06 4.99 -15.34
N SER A 71 -15.02 4.51 -16.57
CA SER A 71 -15.82 3.36 -16.97
C SER A 71 -15.35 2.10 -16.24
N VAL A 72 -16.21 1.08 -16.23
CA VAL A 72 -15.90 -0.25 -15.69
C VAL A 72 -14.58 -0.79 -16.27
N LYS A 73 -14.38 -0.65 -17.59
CA LYS A 73 -13.13 -1.03 -18.27
C LYS A 73 -11.94 -0.22 -17.77
N GLY A 74 -12.12 1.07 -17.50
CA GLY A 74 -11.10 1.94 -16.91
C GLY A 74 -10.66 1.50 -15.52
N TRP A 75 -11.59 1.09 -14.66
CA TRP A 75 -11.29 0.56 -13.32
C TRP A 75 -10.60 -0.81 -13.35
N ILE A 76 -11.04 -1.70 -14.26
CA ILE A 76 -10.35 -3.00 -14.49
C ILE A 76 -8.90 -2.78 -14.91
N LYS A 77 -8.66 -1.84 -15.83
CA LYS A 77 -7.31 -1.47 -16.28
C LYS A 77 -6.49 -0.88 -15.13
N PHE A 78 -7.04 0.09 -14.40
CA PHE A 78 -6.38 0.70 -13.25
C PHE A 78 -5.94 -0.34 -12.22
N TRP A 79 -6.82 -1.28 -11.84
CA TRP A 79 -6.51 -2.33 -10.89
C TRP A 79 -5.37 -3.24 -11.40
N SER A 80 -5.42 -3.62 -12.67
CA SER A 80 -4.39 -4.44 -13.31
C SER A 80 -3.02 -3.73 -13.30
N ASP A 81 -2.99 -2.46 -13.66
CA ASP A 81 -1.77 -1.64 -13.69
C ASP A 81 -1.23 -1.39 -12.27
N LYS A 82 -2.11 -1.07 -11.30
CA LYS A 82 -1.73 -0.84 -9.89
C LYS A 82 -1.11 -2.09 -9.27
N ARG A 83 -1.70 -3.27 -9.49
CA ARG A 83 -1.12 -4.55 -9.04
C ARG A 83 0.25 -4.79 -9.64
N ARG A 84 0.39 -4.63 -10.96
CA ARG A 84 1.67 -4.81 -11.66
C ARG A 84 2.75 -3.88 -11.11
N SER A 85 2.40 -2.61 -10.87
CA SER A 85 3.30 -1.62 -10.28
C SER A 85 3.76 -2.03 -8.88
N ILE A 86 2.85 -2.53 -8.03
CA ILE A 86 3.17 -2.99 -6.67
C ILE A 86 4.06 -4.23 -6.71
N THR A 87 3.76 -5.21 -7.56
CA THR A 87 4.61 -6.40 -7.72
C THR A 87 6.02 -6.02 -8.20
N LEU A 88 6.13 -5.04 -9.10
CA LEU A 88 7.43 -4.55 -9.58
C LEU A 88 8.20 -3.82 -8.45
N LYS A 89 7.52 -2.96 -7.69
CA LYS A 89 8.10 -2.27 -6.52
C LYS A 89 8.59 -3.27 -5.48
N GLN A 90 7.81 -4.31 -5.17
CA GLN A 90 8.21 -5.39 -4.26
C GLN A 90 9.46 -6.12 -4.77
N LYS A 91 9.53 -6.41 -6.08
CA LYS A 91 10.70 -7.03 -6.70
C LYS A 91 11.93 -6.11 -6.63
N GLN A 92 11.76 -4.81 -6.85
CA GLN A 92 12.85 -3.84 -6.74
C GLN A 92 13.39 -3.70 -5.32
N ILE A 93 12.51 -3.75 -4.30
CA ILE A 93 12.90 -3.78 -2.88
C ILE A 93 13.64 -5.07 -2.56
N ALA A 94 13.14 -6.22 -3.01
CA ALA A 94 13.80 -7.51 -2.81
C ALA A 94 15.20 -7.58 -3.45
N GLU A 95 15.40 -6.89 -4.58
CA GLU A 95 16.68 -6.76 -5.27
C GLU A 95 17.55 -5.59 -4.76
N GLY A 96 17.15 -4.91 -3.69
CA GLY A 96 17.90 -3.81 -3.07
C GLY A 96 17.99 -2.54 -3.92
N ARG A 97 17.20 -2.42 -4.99
CA ARG A 97 17.18 -1.26 -5.90
C ARG A 97 16.23 -0.15 -5.45
N SER A 98 15.40 -0.39 -4.45
CA SER A 98 14.50 0.60 -3.88
C SER A 98 14.48 0.45 -2.37
N THR A 99 14.74 1.55 -1.67
CA THR A 99 14.79 1.63 -0.21
C THR A 99 13.44 1.97 0.42
N ASP A 100 12.49 2.45 -0.40
CA ASP A 100 11.18 2.86 0.10
C ASP A 100 10.29 1.65 0.39
N PRO A 101 9.81 1.48 1.65
CA PRO A 101 8.91 0.39 1.99
C PRO A 101 7.58 0.49 1.24
N LEU A 102 6.89 -0.65 1.09
CA LEU A 102 5.50 -0.65 0.64
C LEU A 102 4.63 0.04 1.68
N THR A 103 3.71 0.88 1.23
CA THR A 103 2.68 1.46 2.11
C THR A 103 1.72 0.37 2.58
N VAL A 104 0.98 0.61 3.68
CA VAL A 104 0.02 -0.35 4.24
C VAL A 104 -1.03 -0.82 3.21
N LEU A 105 -1.50 0.08 2.34
CA LEU A 105 -2.42 -0.28 1.26
C LEU A 105 -1.75 -1.12 0.17
N GLU A 106 -0.48 -0.87 -0.13
CA GLU A 106 0.28 -1.66 -1.11
C GLU A 106 0.55 -3.07 -0.58
N LEU A 107 0.81 -3.22 0.72
CA LEU A 107 0.93 -4.52 1.38
C LEU A 107 -0.38 -5.31 1.31
N ARG A 108 -1.52 -4.67 1.58
CA ARG A 108 -2.84 -5.30 1.43
C ARG A 108 -3.10 -5.78 0.01
N ILE A 109 -2.80 -4.96 -1.01
CA ILE A 109 -2.93 -5.37 -2.41
C ILE A 109 -2.00 -6.53 -2.76
N LEU A 110 -0.80 -6.57 -2.17
CA LEU A 110 0.16 -7.65 -2.35
C LEU A 110 -0.33 -8.97 -1.72
N ASP A 111 -0.92 -8.91 -0.53
CA ASP A 111 -1.51 -10.06 0.17
C ASP A 111 -2.70 -10.64 -0.62
N LEU A 112 -3.53 -9.76 -1.18
CA LEU A 112 -4.58 -10.10 -2.17
C LEU A 112 -4.02 -10.51 -3.54
N THR A 113 -2.73 -10.81 -3.67
CA THR A 113 -2.11 -11.35 -4.89
C THR A 113 -0.96 -12.28 -4.48
N PRO A 114 -1.25 -13.46 -3.89
CA PRO A 114 -0.21 -14.43 -3.65
C PRO A 114 0.37 -14.82 -5.01
N ASN A 115 1.64 -14.47 -5.17
CA ASN A 115 2.43 -14.87 -6.32
C ASN A 115 2.49 -16.40 -6.28
N ILE A 116 1.61 -17.05 -7.05
CA ILE A 116 1.69 -18.49 -7.31
C ILE A 116 3.08 -18.68 -7.88
N LYS A 117 4.02 -19.13 -7.04
CA LYS A 117 5.28 -19.70 -7.46
C LYS A 117 4.88 -20.70 -8.53
N HIS A 118 5.23 -20.43 -9.78
CA HIS A 118 5.16 -21.44 -10.82
C HIS A 118 6.01 -22.61 -10.32
N THR A 119 5.37 -23.64 -9.76
CA THR A 119 5.96 -24.97 -9.68
C THR A 119 6.31 -25.30 -11.13
N LYS A 120 7.61 -25.27 -11.44
CA LYS A 120 8.10 -25.65 -12.76
C LYS A 120 7.71 -27.11 -12.97
N ARG A 121 6.58 -27.37 -13.63
CA ARG A 121 6.38 -28.64 -14.33
C ARG A 121 7.39 -28.65 -15.45
N LYS A 122 8.47 -29.40 -15.26
CA LYS A 122 9.45 -29.72 -16.30
C LYS A 122 8.75 -30.67 -17.28
N SER A 123 8.00 -30.11 -18.23
CA SER A 123 7.54 -30.85 -19.39
C SER A 123 8.73 -31.04 -20.31
N SER A 124 9.07 -32.30 -20.58
CA SER A 124 10.12 -32.69 -21.52
C SER A 124 9.82 -32.14 -22.91
N VAL A 125 10.84 -31.53 -23.50
CA VAL A 125 10.94 -31.24 -24.93
C VAL A 125 10.85 -32.55 -25.71
N LYS A 126 9.94 -32.60 -26.68
CA LYS A 126 10.13 -33.34 -27.94
C LYS A 126 9.87 -32.35 -29.08
N GLN A 127 10.94 -32.10 -29.85
CA GLN A 127 10.92 -31.66 -31.25
C GLN A 127 10.28 -32.80 -32.07
N GLU A 128 9.52 -32.63 -33.16
CA GLU A 128 9.84 -31.90 -34.39
C GLU A 128 8.65 -31.89 -35.38
N ALA A 129 8.77 -31.04 -36.42
CA ALA A 129 8.16 -31.06 -37.77
C ALA A 129 6.81 -30.35 -38.05
N CYS A 130 6.85 -29.60 -39.16
CA CYS A 130 5.85 -28.70 -39.74
C CYS A 130 4.74 -29.40 -40.54
N ASN A 131 3.68 -28.62 -40.84
CA ASN A 131 2.64 -28.73 -41.90
C ASN A 131 1.28 -29.36 -41.57
N GLY A 132 0.23 -28.70 -42.09
CA GLY A 132 -1.16 -29.17 -42.25
C GLY A 132 -2.05 -28.85 -41.05
N ASP A 133 -3.03 -27.94 -41.16
CA ASP A 133 -4.35 -28.17 -41.77
C ASP A 133 -5.24 -29.09 -40.90
N ASP A 134 -6.31 -28.44 -40.40
CA ASP A 134 -7.63 -28.90 -39.96
C ASP A 134 -7.85 -30.06 -38.97
N ALA A 135 -8.92 -29.83 -38.19
CA ALA A 135 -9.76 -30.81 -37.52
C ALA A 135 -9.14 -31.57 -36.34
N MET A 136 -9.56 -31.20 -35.12
CA MET A 136 -9.84 -32.19 -34.08
C MET A 136 -10.96 -31.67 -33.17
N ASP A 137 -12.17 -31.86 -33.69
CA ASP A 137 -13.36 -32.18 -32.92
C ASP A 137 -13.15 -33.57 -32.30
N ASN A 138 -12.88 -33.65 -30.99
CA ASN A 138 -12.85 -34.93 -30.26
C ASN A 138 -12.84 -34.77 -28.72
N ILE A 139 -13.79 -34.00 -28.19
CA ILE A 139 -14.16 -34.06 -26.76
C ILE A 139 -15.55 -34.70 -26.66
N PHE A 140 -15.69 -35.92 -27.19
CA PHE A 140 -16.85 -36.78 -26.96
C PHE A 140 -16.47 -38.25 -27.21
N ARG A 141 -16.19 -38.99 -26.14
CA ARG A 141 -16.39 -40.45 -25.95
C ARG A 141 -15.70 -40.86 -24.65
N LYS A 142 -16.44 -40.90 -23.55
CA LYS A 142 -17.26 -42.02 -23.03
C LYS A 142 -16.38 -43.07 -22.33
N GLU A 143 -16.65 -43.16 -21.02
CA GLU A 143 -16.18 -44.14 -20.05
C GLU A 143 -16.50 -45.59 -20.43
N GLU A 144 -15.75 -46.49 -19.80
CA GLU A 144 -15.87 -47.96 -19.66
C GLU A 144 -14.71 -48.72 -20.33
N ASP A 145 -13.76 -49.20 -19.51
CA ASP A 145 -13.43 -50.63 -19.52
C ASP A 145 -12.71 -51.07 -18.23
N VAL A 146 -13.04 -52.28 -17.81
CA VAL A 146 -12.71 -52.95 -16.56
C VAL A 146 -11.60 -53.95 -16.85
N GLY A 147 -10.49 -53.93 -16.11
CA GLY A 147 -9.44 -54.93 -16.32
C GLY A 147 -8.23 -54.81 -15.40
N PHE A 148 -8.31 -55.42 -14.22
CA PHE A 148 -7.14 -55.98 -13.54
C PHE A 148 -6.68 -57.22 -14.35
N PRO A 149 -5.37 -57.50 -14.55
CA PRO A 149 -4.48 -57.79 -13.43
C PRO A 149 -3.02 -57.36 -13.62
N SER A 150 -2.24 -57.27 -12.53
CA SER A 150 -0.98 -58.04 -12.42
C SER A 150 -0.20 -57.66 -11.15
N SER A 151 -0.11 -58.62 -10.25
CA SER A 151 0.72 -58.63 -9.05
C SER A 151 2.18 -58.90 -9.45
N ALA A 152 3.02 -57.88 -9.60
CA ALA A 152 4.47 -58.09 -9.80
C ALA A 152 5.38 -56.87 -9.55
N ASN A 153 5.08 -55.96 -8.62
CA ASN A 153 5.95 -54.78 -8.39
C ASN A 153 6.27 -54.52 -6.90
N ARG A 154 6.82 -55.52 -6.21
CA ARG A 154 7.30 -55.35 -4.83
C ARG A 154 8.80 -55.65 -4.68
N LEU A 155 9.66 -55.09 -5.53
CA LEU A 155 11.12 -55.20 -5.34
C LEU A 155 11.94 -53.97 -5.80
N LEU A 156 11.37 -52.77 -5.87
CA LEU A 156 12.13 -51.53 -6.15
C LEU A 156 11.63 -50.41 -5.23
N SER A 157 12.01 -50.45 -3.94
CA SER A 157 11.61 -49.46 -2.92
C SER A 157 12.80 -48.84 -2.18
N THR A 158 13.99 -48.83 -2.78
CA THR A 158 15.18 -48.17 -2.20
C THR A 158 15.40 -46.79 -2.83
N ASP A 159 15.21 -46.67 -4.14
CA ASP A 159 15.39 -45.43 -4.91
C ASP A 159 14.33 -44.35 -4.57
N THR A 160 13.13 -44.75 -4.14
CA THR A 160 12.13 -43.81 -3.61
C THR A 160 12.49 -43.31 -2.22
N ASP A 161 12.98 -44.19 -1.36
CA ASP A 161 13.27 -43.89 0.05
C ASP A 161 14.52 -43.03 0.19
N GLU A 162 15.54 -43.25 -0.66
CA GLU A 162 16.71 -42.38 -0.79
C GLU A 162 16.33 -40.95 -1.23
N ARG A 163 15.38 -40.81 -2.16
CA ARG A 163 14.84 -39.49 -2.54
C ARG A 163 14.08 -38.83 -1.40
N HIS A 164 13.28 -39.59 -0.65
CA HIS A 164 12.57 -39.08 0.52
C HIS A 164 13.52 -38.64 1.63
N MET A 165 14.61 -39.39 1.86
CA MET A 165 15.65 -39.04 2.82
C MET A 165 16.37 -37.75 2.42
N SER A 166 16.73 -37.60 1.13
CA SER A 166 17.35 -36.36 0.62
C SER A 166 16.43 -35.14 0.69
N VAL A 167 15.11 -35.32 0.49
CA VAL A 167 14.13 -34.24 0.66
C VAL A 167 13.99 -33.84 2.12
N MET A 168 13.97 -34.81 3.04
CA MET A 168 13.91 -34.54 4.48
C MET A 168 15.15 -33.80 4.98
N GLU A 169 16.35 -34.19 4.52
CA GLU A 169 17.61 -33.51 4.82
C GLU A 169 17.59 -32.04 4.37
N LYS A 170 17.18 -31.78 3.12
CA LYS A 170 17.03 -30.41 2.61
C LYS A 170 15.98 -29.59 3.35
N LEU A 171 14.92 -30.23 3.83
CA LEU A 171 13.91 -29.55 4.64
C LEU A 171 14.51 -29.12 5.99
N VAL A 172 15.30 -29.98 6.62
CA VAL A 172 16.03 -29.66 7.87
C VAL A 172 16.98 -28.49 7.65
N ASP A 173 17.74 -28.48 6.56
CA ASP A 173 18.63 -27.35 6.22
C ASP A 173 17.87 -26.03 6.02
N VAL A 174 16.74 -26.07 5.30
CA VAL A 174 15.90 -24.88 5.09
C VAL A 174 15.29 -24.39 6.40
N MET A 175 14.88 -25.30 7.28
CA MET A 175 14.35 -24.96 8.60
C MET A 175 15.42 -24.36 9.51
N ASP A 176 16.64 -24.90 9.49
CA ASP A 176 17.77 -24.35 10.25
C ASP A 176 18.12 -22.95 9.77
N GLN A 177 18.17 -22.74 8.45
CA GLN A 177 18.40 -21.43 7.86
C GLN A 177 17.25 -20.44 8.16
N GLN A 178 16.00 -20.91 8.21
CA GLN A 178 14.86 -20.11 8.64
C GLN A 178 14.94 -19.75 10.13
N ALA A 179 15.38 -20.67 11.00
CA ALA A 179 15.56 -20.42 12.42
C ALA A 179 16.66 -19.37 12.67
N LEU A 180 17.78 -19.46 11.95
CA LEU A 180 18.86 -18.46 12.00
C LEU A 180 18.38 -17.09 11.53
N ALA A 181 17.64 -17.04 10.42
CA ALA A 181 17.07 -15.79 9.91
C ALA A 181 16.09 -15.15 10.91
N LEU A 182 15.23 -15.96 11.55
CA LEU A 182 14.32 -15.48 12.60
C LEU A 182 15.08 -14.96 13.83
N SER A 183 16.15 -15.62 14.24
CA SER A 183 17.00 -15.17 15.35
C SER A 183 17.66 -13.81 15.06
N GLN A 184 18.25 -13.66 13.86
CA GLN A 184 18.83 -12.39 13.43
C GLN A 184 17.78 -11.27 13.34
N MET A 185 16.58 -11.58 12.84
CA MET A 185 15.47 -10.61 12.83
C MET A 185 15.05 -10.19 14.24
N ALA A 186 15.01 -11.13 15.19
CA ALA A 186 14.69 -10.82 16.59
C ALA A 186 15.75 -9.89 17.21
N GLU A 187 17.03 -10.16 16.98
CA GLU A 187 18.14 -9.32 17.46
C GLU A 187 18.11 -7.92 16.82
N ALA A 188 17.91 -7.83 15.51
CA ALA A 188 17.77 -6.57 14.80
C ALA A 188 16.58 -5.75 15.33
N THR A 189 15.46 -6.41 15.62
CA THR A 189 14.27 -5.78 16.19
C THR A 189 14.54 -5.26 17.60
N LEU A 190 15.25 -6.03 18.44
CA LEU A 190 15.65 -5.60 19.78
C LEU A 190 16.56 -4.37 19.72
N ASN A 191 17.55 -4.36 18.84
CA ASN A 191 18.45 -3.22 18.66
C ASN A 191 17.69 -1.99 18.13
N SER A 192 16.76 -2.18 17.19
CA SER A 192 15.89 -1.11 16.71
C SER A 192 15.00 -0.54 17.82
N SER A 193 14.45 -1.39 18.69
CA SER A 193 13.65 -0.96 19.85
C SER A 193 14.45 -0.08 20.81
N LYS A 194 15.71 -0.46 21.11
CA LYS A 194 16.59 0.35 21.97
C LYS A 194 16.93 1.71 21.35
N ALA A 195 17.19 1.75 20.04
CA ALA A 195 17.42 3.01 19.34
C ALA A 195 16.18 3.91 19.36
N LEU A 196 14.99 3.32 19.16
CA LEU A 196 13.72 4.05 19.21
C LEU A 196 13.45 4.63 20.60
N GLU A 197 13.77 3.90 21.66
CA GLU A 197 13.68 4.36 23.04
C GLU A 197 14.57 5.58 23.29
N GLN A 198 15.82 5.54 22.82
CA GLN A 198 16.74 6.68 22.93
C GLN A 198 16.24 7.92 22.17
N ILE A 199 15.65 7.73 20.99
CA ILE A 199 15.04 8.82 20.21
C ILE A 199 13.85 9.41 20.96
N ALA A 200 13.01 8.58 21.58
CA ALA A 200 11.87 9.05 22.37
C ALA A 200 12.33 9.86 23.59
N GLU A 201 13.35 9.41 24.30
CA GLU A 201 13.92 10.15 25.45
C GLU A 201 14.51 11.49 25.02
N ALA A 202 15.28 11.51 23.92
CA ALA A 202 15.84 12.75 23.37
C ALA A 202 14.74 13.72 22.92
N SER A 203 13.69 13.23 22.26
CA SER A 203 12.54 14.02 21.83
C SER A 203 11.80 14.63 23.03
N HIS A 204 11.61 13.87 24.10
CA HIS A 204 11.00 14.39 25.33
C HIS A 204 11.84 15.52 25.95
N LYS A 205 13.17 15.36 26.02
CA LYS A 205 14.07 16.43 26.49
C LYS A 205 13.99 17.69 25.62
N GLN A 206 13.87 17.52 24.30
CA GLN A 206 13.68 18.64 23.37
C GLN A 206 12.34 19.35 23.62
N ALA A 207 11.24 18.63 23.82
CA ALA A 207 9.95 19.22 24.13
C ALA A 207 10.00 20.09 25.40
N MET A 208 10.61 19.58 26.47
CA MET A 208 10.79 20.33 27.71
C MET A 208 11.65 21.60 27.53
N ALA A 209 12.65 21.56 26.64
CA ALA A 209 13.46 22.74 26.32
C ALA A 209 12.65 23.78 25.54
N VAL A 210 11.78 23.35 24.62
CA VAL A 210 10.88 24.24 23.88
C VAL A 210 9.87 24.90 24.82
N ASP A 211 9.29 24.16 25.77
CA ASP A 211 8.36 24.73 26.76
C ASP A 211 9.04 25.81 27.63
N ARG A 212 10.30 25.57 28.02
CA ARG A 212 11.09 26.59 28.72
C ARG A 212 11.29 27.84 27.87
N LEU A 213 11.58 27.69 26.57
CA LEU A 213 11.70 28.82 25.66
C LEU A 213 10.38 29.59 25.56
N ALA A 214 9.25 28.89 25.46
CA ALA A 214 7.93 29.53 25.45
C ALA A 214 7.70 30.40 26.71
N GLY A 215 8.01 29.87 27.90
CA GLY A 215 7.93 30.65 29.15
C GLY A 215 8.85 31.87 29.18
N THR A 216 10.06 31.78 28.60
CA THR A 216 10.94 32.96 28.47
C THR A 216 10.36 34.01 27.52
N PHE A 217 9.73 33.60 26.41
CA PHE A 217 9.07 34.53 25.49
C PHE A 217 7.88 35.23 26.13
N GLU A 218 7.08 34.53 26.94
CA GLU A 218 5.98 35.15 27.70
C GLU A 218 6.50 36.21 28.67
N THR A 219 7.60 35.91 29.38
CA THR A 219 8.22 36.86 30.32
C THR A 219 8.79 38.09 29.60
N ILE A 220 9.46 37.89 28.47
CA ILE A 220 9.96 38.98 27.62
C ILE A 220 8.79 39.83 27.12
N ASN A 221 7.72 39.20 26.65
CA ASN A 221 6.54 39.89 26.15
C ASN A 221 5.90 40.77 27.24
N ALA A 222 5.73 40.25 28.45
CA ALA A 222 5.25 41.03 29.60
C ALA A 222 6.17 42.24 29.90
N SER A 223 7.49 42.01 29.93
CA SER A 223 8.47 43.08 30.18
C SER A 223 8.43 44.17 29.10
N VAL A 224 8.22 43.81 27.84
CA VAL A 224 8.09 44.77 26.73
C VAL A 224 6.82 45.62 26.89
N PHE A 225 5.71 45.03 27.33
CA PHE A 225 4.50 45.79 27.65
C PHE A 225 4.72 46.77 28.80
N ASP A 226 5.44 46.37 29.85
CA ASP A 226 5.77 47.25 30.97
C ASP A 226 6.64 48.43 30.52
N VAL A 227 7.69 48.17 29.71
CA VAL A 227 8.52 49.23 29.14
C VAL A 227 7.70 50.17 28.27
N ARG A 228 6.82 49.64 27.41
CA ARG A 228 5.93 50.47 26.58
C ARG A 228 5.04 51.36 27.44
N ASN A 229 4.41 50.80 28.47
CA ASN A 229 3.51 51.53 29.37
C ASN A 229 4.27 52.62 30.14
N ALA A 230 5.50 52.34 30.58
CA ALA A 230 6.36 53.32 31.24
C ALA A 230 6.71 54.48 30.30
N VAL A 231 7.12 54.19 29.06
CA VAL A 231 7.42 55.21 28.04
C VAL A 231 6.19 56.08 27.75
N MET A 232 5.00 55.48 27.60
CA MET A 232 3.76 56.24 27.42
C MET A 232 3.44 57.14 28.62
N SER A 233 3.68 56.65 29.83
CA SER A 233 3.47 57.43 31.07
C SER A 233 4.45 58.60 31.19
N ILE A 234 5.72 58.41 30.80
CA ILE A 234 6.74 59.46 30.75
C ILE A 234 6.35 60.53 29.72
N ASP A 235 5.96 60.13 28.50
CA ASP A 235 5.52 61.06 27.45
C ASP A 235 4.30 61.88 27.90
N TYR A 236 3.30 61.22 28.48
CA TYR A 236 2.11 61.89 29.02
C TYR A 236 2.49 62.91 30.10
N THR A 237 3.35 62.53 31.04
CA THR A 237 3.80 63.41 32.13
C THR A 237 4.61 64.60 31.60
N MET A 238 5.53 64.37 30.65
CA MET A 238 6.28 65.44 30.00
C MET A 238 5.33 66.44 29.33
N LYS A 239 4.39 65.98 28.51
CA LYS A 239 3.41 66.85 27.83
C LYS A 239 2.59 67.68 28.82
N ARG A 240 2.19 67.10 29.94
CA ARG A 240 1.46 67.81 31.01
C ARG A 240 2.32 68.88 31.69
N CYS A 241 3.59 68.59 31.97
CA CYS A 241 4.50 69.58 32.57
C CYS A 241 4.78 70.76 31.63
N TYR A 242 5.07 70.49 30.35
CA TYR A 242 5.32 71.53 29.35
C TYR A 242 4.11 72.46 29.13
N THR A 243 2.90 71.90 29.03
CA THR A 243 1.68 72.71 28.89
C THR A 243 1.38 73.56 30.13
N THR A 244 1.71 73.07 31.33
CA THR A 244 1.51 73.80 32.59
C THR A 244 2.52 74.96 32.74
N GLN A 245 3.80 74.73 32.40
CA GLN A 245 4.82 75.78 32.42
C GLN A 245 4.54 76.88 31.37
N HIS A 246 4.07 76.52 30.18
CA HIS A 246 3.71 77.50 29.17
C HIS A 246 2.58 78.44 29.65
N ARG A 247 1.57 77.90 30.36
CA ARG A 247 0.47 78.69 30.94
C ARG A 247 0.92 79.59 32.09
N GLN A 248 1.82 79.14 32.95
CA GLN A 248 2.37 79.99 34.02
C GLN A 248 3.19 81.14 33.45
N ASN A 249 4.03 80.87 32.43
CA ASN A 249 4.85 81.89 31.81
C ASN A 249 4.03 82.93 31.03
N SER A 250 2.90 82.55 30.43
CA SER A 250 2.02 83.51 29.74
C SER A 250 1.27 84.44 30.70
N ASN A 251 1.03 84.04 31.94
CA ASN A 251 0.28 84.83 32.93
C ASN A 251 1.17 85.83 33.71
N ILE A 252 2.50 85.75 33.59
CA ILE A 252 3.45 86.65 34.27
C ILE A 252 3.73 87.91 33.43
N PHE A 253 3.40 87.90 32.14
CA PHE A 253 3.58 89.03 31.22
C PHE A 253 2.27 89.78 30.90
N THR A 254 1.25 89.68 31.76
CA THR A 254 0.02 90.51 31.72
C THR A 254 -0.08 91.31 33.00
#